data_AF-A0A9X3E8F0-F1
#
_entry.id   AF-A0A9X3E8F0-F1
#
_cell.length_a   1.000
_cell.length_b   1.000
_cell.length_c   1.000
_cell.angle_alpha   90.00
_cell.angle_beta   90.00
_cell.angle_gamma   90.00
#
_symmetry.space_group_name_H-M   'P 1'
#
loop_
_entity.id
_entity.type
_entity.pdbx_description
1 polymer ?
#
loop_
_entity_poly.entity_id
_entity_poly.type
_entity_poly.pdbx_seq_one_letter_code
_entity_poly.pdbx_strand_id
1 'polypeptide(L)'
;MTDYEVVITAIAQKEILAIGQYINDQFKRPDTARKTMVNIAKGANKLRFSADSFPFVKNRFELTEVVNDYQYFMPYQHYFGIFYVDSSENKVYVTHVFVKGQNVGSLLSDD
;
A
#
# COMPACT_ATOMS: atom_id res chain seq x y z
N MET A 1 -6.79 -13.32 -16.63
CA MET A 1 -5.97 -12.43 -15.80
C MET A 1 -6.53 -11.05 -16.04
N THR A 2 -7.23 -10.48 -15.07
CA THR A 2 -7.89 -9.18 -15.20
C THR A 2 -6.84 -8.10 -15.30
N ASP A 3 -7.06 -7.10 -16.16
CA ASP A 3 -6.11 -6.02 -16.41
C ASP A 3 -6.63 -4.73 -15.76
N TYR A 4 -6.38 -4.58 -14.46
CA TYR A 4 -6.87 -3.44 -13.69
C TYR A 4 -6.00 -2.18 -13.91
N GLU A 5 -6.62 -1.01 -13.99
CA GLU A 5 -5.88 0.24 -13.83
C GLU A 5 -5.51 0.41 -12.35
N VAL A 6 -4.23 0.66 -12.06
CA VAL A 6 -3.74 0.86 -10.68
C VAL A 6 -3.67 2.35 -10.37
N VAL A 7 -4.43 2.76 -9.35
CA VAL A 7 -4.45 4.12 -8.82
C VAL A 7 -3.76 4.13 -7.46
N ILE A 8 -2.59 4.76 -7.38
CA ILE A 8 -1.95 5.05 -6.09
C ILE A 8 -2.55 6.36 -5.58
N THR A 9 -3.35 6.29 -4.52
CA THR A 9 -4.05 7.44 -3.95
C THR A 9 -3.08 8.52 -3.45
N ALA A 10 -3.58 9.75 -3.30
CA ALA A 10 -2.77 10.85 -2.76
C ALA A 10 -2.23 10.57 -1.35
N ILE A 11 -2.96 9.81 -0.53
CA ILE A 11 -2.53 9.38 0.81
C ILE A 11 -1.34 8.44 0.69
N ALA A 12 -1.47 7.33 -0.06
CA ALA A 12 -0.38 6.41 -0.30
C ALA A 12 0.85 7.10 -0.92
N GLN A 13 0.67 8.05 -1.83
CA GLN A 13 1.80 8.82 -2.40
C GLN A 13 2.54 9.62 -1.33
N LYS A 14 1.83 10.32 -0.43
CA LYS A 14 2.43 11.06 0.69
C LYS A 14 3.19 10.11 1.62
N GLU A 15 2.66 8.94 1.91
CA GLU A 15 3.30 7.96 2.78
C GLU A 15 4.58 7.37 2.13
N ILE A 16 4.56 7.08 0.82
CA ILE A 16 5.74 6.65 0.07
C ILE A 16 6.83 7.72 0.13
N LEU A 17 6.47 9.00 -0.04
CA LEU A 17 7.40 10.12 0.08
C LEU A 17 7.97 10.24 1.51
N ALA A 18 7.13 10.11 2.53
CA ALA A 18 7.54 10.15 3.93
C ALA A 18 8.54 9.02 4.27
N ILE A 19 8.32 7.81 3.74
CA ILE A 19 9.29 6.70 3.83
C ILE A 19 10.64 7.10 3.22
N GLY A 20 10.63 7.67 2.01
CA GLY A 20 11.85 8.13 1.35
C GLY A 20 12.58 9.20 2.16
N GLN A 21 11.85 10.21 2.65
CA GLN A 21 12.39 11.28 3.50
C GLN A 21 13.01 10.71 4.78
N TYR A 22 12.30 9.83 5.48
CA TYR A 22 12.81 9.16 6.68
C TYR A 22 14.14 8.43 6.42
N ILE A 23 14.22 7.66 5.32
CA ILE A 23 15.45 6.94 4.97
C ILE A 23 16.60 7.91 4.71
N ASN A 24 16.33 8.98 3.96
CA ASN A 24 17.32 9.99 3.64
C ASN A 24 17.82 10.70 4.90
N ASP A 25 16.91 11.09 5.78
CA ASP A 25 17.23 11.97 6.90
C ASP A 25 17.90 11.22 8.05
N GLN A 26 17.40 10.01 8.37
CA GLN A 26 17.92 9.21 9.48
C GLN A 26 19.20 8.45 9.12
N PHE A 27 19.29 7.91 7.90
CA PHE A 27 20.41 7.06 7.50
C PHE A 27 21.38 7.74 6.52
N LYS A 28 21.10 8.98 6.08
CA LYS A 28 21.91 9.73 5.12
C LYS A 28 22.16 8.95 3.81
N ARG A 29 21.12 8.25 3.34
CA ARG A 29 21.16 7.36 2.17
C ARG A 29 20.17 7.77 1.07
N PRO A 30 20.44 8.86 0.31
CA PRO A 30 19.52 9.38 -0.70
C PRO A 30 19.23 8.38 -1.84
N ASP A 31 20.25 7.62 -2.28
CA ASP A 31 20.06 6.60 -3.32
C ASP A 31 19.18 5.45 -2.86
N THR A 32 19.33 5.02 -1.61
CA THR A 32 18.47 3.99 -1.02
C THR A 32 17.05 4.50 -0.90
N ALA A 33 16.84 5.72 -0.41
CA ALA A 33 15.52 6.35 -0.32
C ALA A 33 14.81 6.36 -1.68
N ARG A 34 15.50 6.86 -2.72
CA ARG A 34 14.95 6.91 -4.09
C ARG A 34 14.63 5.51 -4.63
N LYS A 35 15.54 4.55 -4.49
CA LYS A 35 15.34 3.17 -4.96
C LYS A 35 14.16 2.50 -4.23
N THR A 36 14.03 2.72 -2.93
CA THR A 36 12.93 2.19 -2.12
C THR A 36 11.58 2.73 -2.62
N MET A 37 11.43 4.05 -2.77
CA MET A 37 10.19 4.66 -3.27
C MET A 37 9.79 4.10 -4.64
N VAL A 38 10.76 4.01 -5.57
CA VAL A 38 10.53 3.47 -6.92
C VAL A 38 10.10 2.00 -6.86
N ASN A 39 10.74 1.18 -6.02
CA ASN A 39 10.42 -0.23 -5.93
C ASN A 39 9.06 -0.49 -5.28
N ILE A 40 8.65 0.33 -4.31
CA ILE A 40 7.30 0.29 -3.73
C ILE A 40 6.26 0.59 -4.81
N ALA A 41 6.42 1.68 -5.56
CA ALA A 41 5.49 2.06 -6.62
C ALA A 41 5.42 0.99 -7.74
N LYS A 42 6.57 0.41 -8.12
CA LYS A 42 6.61 -0.73 -9.04
C LYS A 42 5.89 -1.96 -8.49
N GLY A 43 6.03 -2.23 -7.20
CA GLY A 43 5.32 -3.32 -6.51
C GLY A 43 3.81 -3.11 -6.53
N ALA A 44 3.35 -1.91 -6.23
CA ALA A 44 1.93 -1.53 -6.32
C ALA A 44 1.36 -1.73 -7.73
N ASN A 45 2.10 -1.30 -8.77
CA ASN A 45 1.67 -1.48 -10.16
C ASN A 45 1.54 -2.94 -10.60
N LYS A 46 2.10 -3.91 -9.88
CA LYS A 46 1.88 -5.34 -10.18
C LYS A 46 0.46 -5.80 -9.86
N LEU A 47 -0.27 -5.09 -9.00
CA LEU A 47 -1.65 -5.40 -8.66
C LEU A 47 -2.58 -5.40 -9.88
N ARG A 48 -2.20 -4.65 -10.92
CA ARG A 48 -2.80 -4.66 -12.25
C ARG A 48 -3.19 -6.07 -12.72
N PHE A 49 -2.38 -7.08 -12.39
CA PHE A 49 -2.62 -8.45 -12.83
C PHE A 49 -2.86 -9.46 -11.71
N SER A 50 -2.76 -9.06 -10.44
CA SER A 50 -2.76 -10.00 -9.30
C SER A 50 -3.60 -9.56 -8.12
N ALA A 51 -4.34 -8.45 -8.21
CA ALA A 51 -5.16 -7.93 -7.12
C ALA A 51 -6.07 -8.99 -6.48
N ASP A 52 -6.74 -9.81 -7.30
CA ASP A 52 -7.70 -10.83 -6.81
C ASP A 52 -7.04 -11.98 -6.01
N SER A 53 -5.70 -12.09 -6.00
CA SER A 53 -4.98 -13.19 -5.35
C SER A 53 -4.55 -12.89 -3.91
N PHE A 54 -4.75 -11.66 -3.43
CA PHE A 54 -4.27 -11.25 -2.11
C PHE A 54 -5.31 -11.48 -0.99
N PRO A 55 -4.86 -11.73 0.24
CA PRO A 55 -5.75 -11.91 1.40
C PRO A 55 -6.42 -10.59 1.83
N PHE A 56 -7.64 -10.70 2.36
CA PHE A 56 -8.37 -9.57 2.96
C PHE A 56 -7.78 -9.13 4.32
N VAL A 57 -7.83 -7.83 4.60
CA VAL A 57 -7.32 -7.20 5.83
C VAL A 57 -8.09 -7.68 7.06
N LYS A 58 -9.42 -7.82 6.96
CA LYS A 58 -10.30 -8.30 8.05
C LYS A 58 -9.91 -9.67 8.62
N ASN A 59 -9.23 -10.49 7.83
CA ASN A 59 -8.80 -11.82 8.27
C ASN A 59 -7.53 -11.78 9.13
N ARG A 60 -6.92 -10.60 9.31
CA ARG A 60 -5.62 -10.45 9.96
C ARG A 60 -5.55 -9.33 11.00
N PHE A 61 -6.37 -8.29 10.88
CA PHE A 61 -6.37 -7.15 11.79
C PHE A 61 -7.76 -6.97 12.41
N GLU A 62 -7.81 -6.72 13.72
CA GLU A 62 -9.03 -6.26 14.38
C GLU A 62 -9.29 -4.82 13.93
N LEU A 63 -10.29 -4.64 13.07
CA LEU A 63 -10.72 -3.35 12.58
C LEU A 63 -12.04 -2.95 13.25
N THR A 64 -12.12 -1.70 13.69
CA THR A 64 -13.32 -1.11 14.32
C THR A 64 -14.41 -0.77 13.29
N GLU A 65 -14.04 -0.61 12.02
CA GLU A 65 -14.98 -0.40 10.92
C GLU A 65 -14.81 -1.46 9.83
N VAL A 66 -15.94 -1.77 9.19
CA VAL A 66 -16.13 -2.89 8.28
C VAL A 66 -15.52 -2.57 6.92
N VAL A 67 -14.20 -2.58 6.86
CA VAL A 67 -13.45 -2.50 5.62
C VAL A 67 -13.34 -3.91 5.02
N ASN A 68 -14.49 -4.49 4.68
CA ASN A 68 -14.62 -5.92 4.39
C ASN A 68 -13.87 -6.37 3.13
N ASP A 69 -13.63 -5.45 2.21
CA ASP A 69 -13.16 -5.73 0.86
C ASP A 69 -11.73 -5.25 0.62
N TYR A 70 -11.09 -4.68 1.64
CA TYR A 70 -9.69 -4.28 1.49
C TYR A 70 -8.80 -5.50 1.63
N GLN A 71 -7.78 -5.53 0.79
CA GLN A 71 -6.76 -6.55 0.73
C GLN A 71 -5.41 -5.93 1.09
N TYR A 72 -4.46 -6.79 1.44
CA TYR A 72 -3.11 -6.34 1.73
C TYR A 72 -2.05 -7.12 0.95
N PHE A 73 -0.93 -6.46 0.74
CA PHE A 73 0.21 -7.04 0.05
C PHE A 73 1.51 -6.42 0.55
N MET A 74 2.63 -6.96 0.07
CA MET A 74 3.96 -6.43 0.34
C MET A 74 4.54 -5.87 -0.96
N PRO A 75 4.36 -4.57 -1.26
CA PRO A 75 4.86 -3.98 -2.51
C PRO A 75 6.37 -4.12 -2.65
N TYR A 76 7.10 -4.05 -1.53
CA TYR A 76 8.55 -4.20 -1.52
C TYR A 76 9.06 -4.60 -0.13
N GLN A 77 9.91 -5.62 -0.04
CA GLN A 77 10.61 -6.04 1.20
C GLN A 77 9.74 -6.06 2.46
N HIS A 78 9.92 -5.09 3.37
CA HIS A 78 9.24 -4.97 4.66
C HIS A 78 8.20 -3.84 4.68
N TYR A 79 7.81 -3.33 3.52
CA TYR A 79 6.71 -2.38 3.37
C TYR A 79 5.42 -3.14 3.11
N PHE A 80 4.34 -2.65 3.71
CA PHE A 80 3.01 -3.21 3.64
C PHE A 80 2.11 -2.22 2.91
N GLY A 81 1.31 -2.73 1.98
CA GLY A 81 0.35 -1.92 1.23
C GLY A 81 -1.06 -2.43 1.47
N ILE A 82 -2.01 -1.51 1.53
CA ILE A 82 -3.44 -1.78 1.60
C ILE A 82 -4.09 -1.25 0.32
N PHE A 83 -5.03 -2.02 -0.22
CA PHE A 83 -5.76 -1.65 -1.40
C PHE A 83 -7.17 -2.25 -1.40
N TYR A 84 -8.02 -1.79 -2.31
CA TYR A 84 -9.26 -2.47 -2.68
C TYR A 84 -9.42 -2.51 -4.20
N VAL A 85 -10.28 -3.41 -4.67
CA VAL A 85 -10.65 -3.56 -6.08
C VAL A 85 -12.02 -2.95 -6.30
N ASP A 86 -12.11 -2.00 -7.22
CA ASP A 86 -13.38 -1.55 -7.76
C ASP A 86 -13.62 -2.25 -9.10
N SER A 87 -14.42 -3.32 -9.07
CA SER A 87 -14.74 -4.11 -10.25
C SER A 87 -15.66 -3.36 -11.23
N SER A 88 -16.39 -2.34 -10.77
CA SER A 88 -17.26 -1.53 -11.64
C SER A 88 -16.45 -0.56 -12.50
N GLU A 89 -15.32 -0.07 -11.97
CA GLU A 89 -14.38 0.80 -12.69
C GLU A 89 -13.19 0.03 -13.31
N ASN A 90 -13.07 -1.27 -13.05
CA ASN A 90 -11.90 -2.08 -13.40
C ASN A 90 -10.59 -1.44 -12.88
N LYS A 91 -10.62 -1.00 -11.61
CA LYS A 91 -9.50 -0.32 -10.96
C LYS A 91 -9.08 -0.97 -9.65
N VAL A 92 -7.82 -0.78 -9.32
CA VAL A 92 -7.25 -1.09 -8.02
C VAL A 92 -6.77 0.19 -7.37
N TYR A 93 -7.30 0.48 -6.19
CA TYR A 93 -6.96 1.66 -5.42
C TYR A 93 -6.01 1.30 -4.29
N VAL A 94 -4.75 1.72 -4.39
CA VAL A 94 -3.78 1.58 -3.30
C VAL A 94 -3.95 2.76 -2.35
N THR A 95 -4.52 2.48 -1.19
CA THR A 95 -4.96 3.48 -0.21
C THR A 95 -3.85 3.86 0.76
N HIS A 96 -3.10 2.86 1.25
CA HIS A 96 -2.01 3.07 2.20
C HIS A 96 -0.76 2.25 1.90
N VAL A 97 0.40 2.79 2.29
CA VAL A 97 1.70 2.11 2.31
C VAL A 97 2.47 2.51 3.57
N PHE A 98 2.87 1.53 4.37
CA PHE A 98 3.57 1.77 5.63
C PHE A 98 4.63 0.70 5.93
N VAL A 99 5.43 0.93 6.96
CA VAL A 99 6.46 -0.03 7.39
C VAL A 99 5.80 -1.16 8.20
N LYS A 100 6.17 -2.41 7.93
CA LYS A 100 5.71 -3.58 8.68
C LYS A 100 5.96 -3.38 10.18
N GLY A 101 4.88 -3.41 10.98
CA GLY A 101 4.92 -3.21 12.44
C GLY A 101 4.35 -1.87 12.91
N GLN A 102 4.06 -0.93 12.01
CA GLN A 102 3.19 0.21 12.33
C GLN A 102 1.75 -0.29 12.54
N ASN A 103 1.08 0.22 13.57
CA ASN A 103 -0.25 -0.23 13.97
C ASN A 103 -1.28 0.18 12.90
N VAL A 104 -1.87 -0.80 12.22
CA VAL A 104 -2.76 -0.58 11.07
C VAL A 104 -4.13 -0.07 11.50
N GLY A 105 -4.59 -0.42 12.71
CA GLY A 105 -5.90 -0.05 13.21
C GLY A 105 -6.12 1.47 13.34
N SER A 106 -5.06 2.25 13.56
CA SER A 106 -5.12 3.71 13.63
C SER A 106 -5.05 4.40 12.27
N LEU A 107 -4.81 3.67 11.17
CA LEU A 107 -4.70 4.21 9.80
C LEU A 107 -6.00 4.08 9.00
N LEU A 108 -6.89 3.16 9.42
CA LEU A 108 -8.19 2.89 8.79
C LEU A 108 -9.37 3.41 9.63
N SER A 109 -9.09 4.06 10.76
CA SER A 109 -10.08 4.87 11.48
C SER A 109 -10.03 6.26 10.85
N ASP A 110 -11.03 6.58 10.03
CA ASP A 110 -11.26 7.96 9.63
C ASP A 110 -11.61 8.79 10.88
N ASP A 111 -11.06 10.00 10.96
CA ASP A 111 -11.66 11.10 11.74
C ASP A 111 -13.06 11.42 11.20
#